data_AF-A0A1S5QPZ1-F1
#
_entry.id   AF-A0A1S5QPZ1-F1
#
_cell.length_a   1.000
_cell.length_b   1.000
_cell.length_c   1.000
_cell.angle_alpha   90.00
_cell.angle_beta   90.00
_cell.angle_gamma   90.00
#
_symmetry.space_group_name_H-M   'P 1'
#
loop_
_entity.id
_entity.type
_entity.pdbx_description
1 polymer ?
#
loop_
_entity_poly.entity_id
_entity_poly.type
_entity_poly.pdbx_seq_one_letter_code
_entity_poly.pdbx_strand_id
1 'polypeptide(L)'
;GFKKTDKHPARDFGDVSVFANLDPNNEFVVSTRVRCGRSMEGYPFNPCLTEAQYKEMESKVSTTLSGLEGELKGKFYPLTGMEKTVQQQLIDDHFLFKEGDRFLQAANACRFWPSGRGIYHNDKKTFLVWCNEEDHLRIISMQMG
;
A
#
# COMPACT_ATOMS: atom_id res chain seq x y z
N GLY A 1 -10.09 -13.85 19.39
CA GLY A 1 -9.18 -14.47 20.37
C GLY A 1 -8.25 -15.41 19.63
N PHE A 2 -6.95 -15.33 19.89
CA PHE A 2 -5.91 -16.15 19.24
C PHE A 2 -4.94 -16.61 20.35
N LYS A 3 -4.93 -17.90 20.65
CA LYS A 3 -4.12 -18.48 21.73
C LYS A 3 -2.68 -18.65 21.27
N LYS A 4 -1.75 -18.82 22.21
CA LYS A 4 -0.33 -19.11 21.93
C LYS A 4 -0.11 -20.39 21.11
N THR A 5 -1.03 -21.35 21.22
CA THR A 5 -0.98 -22.62 20.48
C THR A 5 -1.63 -22.55 19.10
N ASP A 6 -2.38 -21.49 18.82
CA ASP A 6 -3.08 -21.36 17.56
C ASP A 6 -2.09 -20.96 16.46
N LYS A 7 -2.38 -21.41 15.24
CA LYS A 7 -1.62 -21.05 14.05
C LYS A 7 -2.57 -20.39 13.07
N HIS A 8 -2.09 -19.34 12.40
CA HIS A 8 -2.85 -18.75 11.31
C HIS A 8 -3.09 -19.82 10.24
N PRO A 9 -4.31 -19.94 9.69
CA PRO A 9 -4.59 -20.92 8.65
C PRO A 9 -3.80 -20.64 7.37
N ALA A 10 -3.78 -21.60 6.45
CA ALA A 10 -3.25 -21.37 5.11
C ALA A 10 -4.01 -20.21 4.42
N ARG A 11 -3.35 -19.52 3.49
CA ARG A 11 -3.96 -18.45 2.71
C ARG A 11 -5.12 -19.02 1.90
N ASP A 12 -6.30 -18.45 2.10
CA ASP A 12 -7.51 -18.76 1.35
C ASP A 12 -8.24 -17.46 1.01
N PHE A 13 -8.64 -17.29 -0.25
CA PHE A 13 -9.46 -16.16 -0.71
C PHE A 13 -10.96 -16.48 -0.71
N GLY A 14 -11.32 -17.76 -0.53
CA GLY A 14 -12.69 -18.24 -0.61
C GLY A 14 -13.29 -18.16 -2.02
N ASP A 15 -14.59 -18.41 -2.08
CA ASP A 15 -15.38 -18.21 -3.29
C ASP A 15 -15.80 -16.73 -3.38
N VAL A 16 -15.17 -16.00 -4.29
CA VAL A 16 -15.45 -14.56 -4.45
C VAL A 16 -16.83 -14.27 -5.01
N SER A 17 -17.51 -15.26 -5.60
CA SER A 17 -18.85 -15.08 -6.17
C SER A 17 -19.94 -14.88 -5.10
N VAL A 18 -19.64 -15.22 -3.84
CA VAL A 18 -20.57 -15.03 -2.72
C VAL A 18 -20.65 -13.57 -2.27
N PHE A 19 -19.70 -12.73 -2.68
CA PHE A 19 -19.71 -11.30 -2.35
C PHE A 19 -20.72 -10.58 -3.25
N ALA A 20 -21.75 -9.99 -2.64
CA ALA A 20 -22.75 -9.18 -3.31
C ALA A 20 -22.41 -7.68 -3.22
N ASN A 21 -23.11 -6.87 -4.01
CA ASN A 21 -23.11 -5.42 -3.82
C ASN A 21 -23.63 -5.08 -2.41
N LEU A 22 -22.82 -4.36 -1.63
CA LEU A 22 -23.12 -3.99 -0.24
C LEU A 22 -24.30 -3.03 -0.12
N ASP A 23 -24.56 -2.24 -1.18
CA ASP A 23 -25.63 -1.25 -1.22
C ASP A 23 -26.14 -1.06 -2.67
N PRO A 24 -27.04 -1.95 -3.14
CA PRO A 24 -27.56 -1.89 -4.50
C PRO A 24 -28.25 -0.58 -4.89
N ASN A 25 -28.74 0.19 -3.91
CA ASN A 25 -29.44 1.45 -4.14
C ASN A 25 -28.52 2.68 -4.04
N ASN A 26 -27.26 2.51 -3.61
CA ASN A 26 -26.27 3.57 -3.38
C ASN A 26 -26.77 4.67 -2.42
N GLU A 27 -27.50 4.29 -1.37
CA GLU A 27 -28.09 5.21 -0.40
C GLU A 27 -27.16 5.50 0.79
N PHE A 28 -26.21 4.61 1.07
CA PHE A 28 -25.38 4.61 2.28
C PHE A 28 -23.89 4.48 2.00
N VAL A 29 -23.49 3.59 1.09
CA VAL A 29 -22.07 3.29 0.88
C VAL A 29 -21.48 4.28 -0.13
N VAL A 30 -20.48 5.05 0.33
CA VAL A 30 -19.75 6.01 -0.52
C VAL A 30 -18.67 5.30 -1.35
N SER A 31 -17.89 4.43 -0.71
CA SER A 31 -16.77 3.74 -1.35
C SER A 31 -16.38 2.49 -0.58
N THR A 32 -15.96 1.46 -1.31
CA THR A 32 -15.45 0.20 -0.78
C THR A 32 -13.95 0.10 -1.02
N ARG A 33 -13.21 -0.35 0.01
CA ARG A 33 -11.74 -0.50 -0.03
C ARG A 33 -11.27 -1.72 0.73
N VAL A 34 -10.46 -2.54 0.08
CA VAL A 34 -9.79 -3.72 0.67
C VAL A 34 -8.28 -3.54 0.54
N ARG A 35 -7.53 -3.90 1.59
CA ARG A 35 -6.06 -3.83 1.59
C ARG A 35 -5.41 -5.06 2.21
N CYS A 36 -4.20 -5.36 1.77
CA CYS A 36 -3.32 -6.37 2.33
C CYS A 36 -1.92 -5.79 2.59
N GLY A 37 -1.31 -6.11 3.73
CA GLY A 37 0.10 -5.83 4.02
C GLY A 37 0.98 -7.00 3.64
N ARG A 38 2.18 -6.75 3.08
CA ARG A 38 3.19 -7.77 2.78
C ARG A 38 4.59 -7.25 3.12
N SER A 39 5.44 -8.17 3.54
CA SER A 39 6.86 -7.92 3.80
C SER A 39 7.73 -8.77 2.89
N MET A 40 8.76 -8.15 2.33
CA MET A 40 9.71 -8.79 1.43
C MET A 40 10.70 -9.67 2.21
N GLU A 41 10.86 -10.91 1.77
CA GLU A 41 11.86 -11.84 2.32
C GLU A 41 13.27 -11.25 2.21
N GLY A 42 14.09 -11.47 3.23
CA GLY A 42 15.46 -10.95 3.31
C GLY A 42 15.58 -9.50 3.83
N TYR A 43 14.46 -8.81 4.05
CA TYR A 43 14.45 -7.47 4.63
C TYR A 43 13.79 -7.47 6.01
N PRO A 44 14.39 -6.84 7.03
CA PRO A 44 13.73 -6.65 8.31
C PRO A 44 12.71 -5.51 8.24
N PHE A 45 11.87 -5.36 9.27
CA PHE A 45 10.96 -4.22 9.38
C PHE A 45 11.70 -2.88 9.52
N ASN A 46 10.96 -1.80 9.27
CA ASN A 46 11.44 -0.41 9.21
C ASN A 46 12.48 0.02 10.27
N PRO A 47 12.37 -0.33 11.57
CA PRO A 47 13.34 0.12 12.58
C PRO A 47 14.77 -0.38 12.32
N CYS A 48 14.90 -1.50 11.62
CA CYS A 48 16.16 -2.17 11.32
C CYS A 48 16.63 -1.95 9.87
N LEU A 49 15.85 -1.26 9.04
CA LEU A 49 16.23 -0.97 7.66
C LEU A 49 17.30 0.13 7.60
N THR A 50 18.25 -0.06 6.68
CA THR A 50 19.18 0.98 6.24
C THR A 50 18.60 1.77 5.08
N GLU A 51 19.11 2.99 4.84
CA GLU A 51 18.68 3.81 3.70
C GLU A 51 18.89 3.09 2.35
N ALA A 52 19.99 2.34 2.21
CA ALA A 52 20.27 1.56 1.01
C ALA A 52 19.22 0.46 0.78
N GLN A 53 18.78 -0.23 1.84
CA GLN A 53 17.72 -1.23 1.73
C GLN A 53 16.38 -0.62 1.34
N TYR A 54 16.02 0.57 1.87
CA TYR A 54 14.82 1.29 1.41
C TYR A 54 14.85 1.52 -0.12
N LYS A 55 15.97 1.99 -0.66
CA LYS A 55 16.14 2.24 -2.11
C LYS A 55 16.14 0.93 -2.92
N GLU A 56 16.77 -0.12 -2.40
CA GLU A 56 16.79 -1.42 -3.06
C GLU A 56 15.37 -2.03 -3.15
N MET A 57 14.61 -1.95 -2.06
CA MET A 57 13.23 -2.41 -2.01
C MET A 57 12.34 -1.61 -2.95
N GLU A 58 12.46 -0.28 -2.98
CA GLU A 58 11.77 0.60 -3.94
C GLU A 58 12.04 0.18 -5.38
N SER A 59 13.31 -0.07 -5.73
CA SER A 59 13.71 -0.51 -7.07
C SER A 59 13.09 -1.87 -7.43
N LYS A 60 13.13 -2.84 -6.51
CA LYS A 60 12.52 -4.17 -6.72
C LYS A 60 11.00 -4.06 -6.90
N VAL A 61 10.33 -3.28 -6.06
CA VAL A 61 8.87 -3.10 -6.09
C VAL A 61 8.45 -2.37 -7.38
N SER A 62 9.07 -1.24 -7.69
CA SER A 62 8.75 -0.46 -8.89
C SER A 62 8.99 -1.26 -10.18
N THR A 63 10.11 -1.99 -10.27
CA THR A 63 10.39 -2.89 -11.41
C THR A 63 9.33 -3.98 -11.54
N THR A 64 8.99 -4.64 -10.44
CA THR A 64 7.97 -5.71 -10.44
C THR A 64 6.61 -5.18 -10.88
N LEU A 65 6.18 -4.03 -10.35
CA LEU A 65 4.87 -3.45 -10.66
C LEU A 65 4.81 -2.89 -12.09
N SER A 66 5.95 -2.49 -12.68
CA SER A 66 6.00 -2.04 -14.08
C SER A 66 5.63 -3.12 -15.09
N GLY A 67 5.72 -4.40 -14.69
CA GLY A 67 5.32 -5.54 -15.51
C GLY A 67 3.82 -5.87 -15.44
N LEU A 68 3.02 -5.12 -14.68
CA LEU A 68 1.58 -5.32 -14.62
C LEU A 68 0.88 -4.81 -15.89
N GLU A 69 -0.08 -5.59 -16.36
CA GLU A 69 -0.82 -5.32 -17.60
C GLU A 69 -2.34 -5.21 -17.33
N GLY A 70 -3.10 -4.89 -18.38
CA GLY A 70 -4.56 -4.79 -18.31
C GLY A 70 -5.04 -3.75 -17.30
N GLU A 71 -6.03 -4.12 -16.48
CA GLU A 71 -6.61 -3.22 -15.47
C GLU A 71 -5.61 -2.80 -14.37
N LEU A 72 -4.59 -3.63 -14.11
CA LEU A 72 -3.61 -3.37 -13.07
C LEU A 72 -2.42 -2.54 -13.56
N LYS A 73 -2.33 -2.28 -14.87
CA LYS A 73 -1.28 -1.45 -15.47
C LYS A 73 -1.35 -0.02 -14.93
N GLY A 74 -0.20 0.53 -14.62
CA GLY A 74 -0.08 1.80 -13.94
C GLY A 74 1.34 2.32 -13.90
N LYS A 75 1.57 3.27 -13.02
CA LYS A 75 2.86 3.95 -12.87
C LYS A 75 3.25 4.04 -11.40
N PHE A 76 4.55 3.88 -11.16
CA PHE A 76 5.16 4.12 -9.86
C PHE A 76 5.58 5.59 -9.76
N TYR A 77 5.25 6.21 -8.64
CA TYR A 77 5.57 7.59 -8.31
C TYR A 77 6.39 7.59 -7.02
N PRO A 78 7.72 7.78 -7.10
CA PRO A 78 8.55 7.92 -5.91
C PRO A 78 8.14 9.19 -5.16
N LEU A 79 8.10 9.14 -3.82
CA LEU A 79 7.91 10.35 -3.01
C LEU A 79 9.14 11.27 -3.07
N THR A 80 10.33 10.70 -3.28
CA THR A 80 11.54 11.49 -3.49
C THR A 80 11.43 12.25 -4.82
N GLY A 81 11.46 13.59 -4.74
CA GLY A 81 11.31 14.45 -5.92
C GLY A 81 9.87 14.61 -6.42
N MET A 82 8.87 14.13 -5.67
CA MET A 82 7.47 14.38 -6.01
C MET A 82 7.13 15.86 -5.82
N GLU A 83 6.53 16.47 -6.84
CA GLU A 83 6.01 17.83 -6.74
C GLU A 83 4.94 17.93 -5.64
N LYS A 84 4.98 19.00 -4.85
CA LYS A 84 4.04 19.18 -3.72
C LYS A 84 2.58 19.20 -4.15
N THR A 85 2.29 19.69 -5.36
CA THR A 85 0.94 19.70 -5.92
C THR A 85 0.44 18.29 -6.22
N VAL A 86 1.30 17.43 -6.77
CA VAL A 86 1.00 16.01 -7.01
C VAL A 86 0.82 15.27 -5.68
N GLN A 87 1.71 15.53 -4.71
CA GLN A 87 1.62 14.96 -3.38
C GLN A 87 0.29 15.34 -2.69
N GLN A 88 -0.10 16.62 -2.74
CA GLN A 88 -1.35 17.10 -2.15
C GLN A 88 -2.56 16.48 -2.83
N GLN A 89 -2.58 16.40 -4.17
CA GLN A 89 -3.68 15.74 -4.88
C GLN A 89 -3.83 14.27 -4.47
N LEU A 90 -2.73 13.54 -4.30
CA LEU A 90 -2.78 12.15 -3.84
C LEU A 90 -3.27 12.03 -2.39
N ILE A 91 -3.01 13.01 -1.54
CA ILE A 91 -3.56 13.08 -0.18
C ILE A 91 -5.07 13.36 -0.23
N ASP A 92 -5.48 14.35 -1.03
CA ASP A 92 -6.88 14.79 -1.16
C ASP A 92 -7.75 13.68 -1.76
N ASP A 93 -7.20 12.89 -2.69
CA ASP A 93 -7.87 11.73 -3.25
C ASP A 93 -7.86 10.51 -2.29
N HIS A 94 -7.37 10.66 -1.05
CA HIS A 94 -7.23 9.60 -0.04
C HIS A 94 -6.29 8.44 -0.45
N PHE A 95 -5.35 8.70 -1.34
CA PHE A 95 -4.43 7.70 -1.88
C PHE A 95 -3.05 7.72 -1.24
N LEU A 96 -2.55 8.86 -0.75
CA LEU A 96 -1.25 8.94 -0.10
C LEU A 96 -1.37 8.74 1.42
N PHE A 97 -0.44 8.00 1.98
CA PHE A 97 -0.27 7.89 3.42
C PHE A 97 0.27 9.20 4.00
N LYS A 98 -0.18 9.52 5.22
CA LYS A 98 0.19 10.76 5.89
C LYS A 98 1.66 10.73 6.33
N GLU A 99 2.41 11.76 5.98
CA GLU A 99 3.75 11.98 6.52
C GLU A 99 3.69 12.26 8.02
N GLY A 100 4.60 11.66 8.78
CA GLY A 100 4.81 12.01 10.19
C GLY A 100 3.76 11.47 11.15
N ASP A 101 3.30 10.22 10.95
CA ASP A 101 2.58 9.52 12.00
C ASP A 101 3.46 9.40 13.25
N ARG A 102 2.98 9.98 14.36
CA ARG A 102 3.73 10.06 15.61
C ARG A 102 4.08 8.70 16.21
N PHE A 103 3.27 7.67 15.96
CA PHE A 103 3.50 6.32 16.48
C PHE A 103 4.58 5.62 15.65
N LEU A 104 4.54 5.77 14.32
CA LEU A 104 5.60 5.26 13.44
C LEU A 104 6.94 5.97 13.68
N GLN A 105 6.92 7.29 13.93
CA GLN A 105 8.11 8.04 14.30
C GLN A 105 8.71 7.53 15.61
N ALA A 106 7.90 7.37 16.66
CA ALA A 106 8.35 6.85 17.95
C ALA A 106 8.91 5.42 17.85
N ALA A 107 8.42 4.62 16.90
CA ALA A 107 8.92 3.27 16.62
C ALA A 107 10.20 3.24 15.76
N ASN A 108 10.77 4.39 15.38
CA ASN A 108 11.86 4.52 14.40
C ASN A 108 11.50 3.96 13.00
N ALA A 109 10.21 3.90 12.65
CA ALA A 109 9.75 3.37 11.37
C ALA A 109 9.80 4.37 10.20
N CYS A 110 10.00 5.66 10.48
CA CYS A 110 10.05 6.72 9.46
C CYS A 110 11.48 7.19 9.13
N ARG A 111 12.52 6.41 9.47
CA ARG A 111 13.91 6.79 9.21
C ARG A 111 14.17 7.03 7.73
N PHE A 112 15.01 8.02 7.41
CA PHE A 112 15.43 8.38 6.05
C PHE A 112 14.30 8.86 5.13
N TRP A 113 13.15 9.28 5.67
CA TRP A 113 12.04 9.78 4.86
C TRP A 113 12.45 10.95 3.94
N PRO A 114 12.00 11.01 2.66
CA PRO A 114 11.13 10.07 1.94
C PRO A 114 11.88 9.01 1.11
N SER A 115 13.18 8.77 1.38
CA SER A 115 14.00 7.84 0.59
C SER A 115 13.40 6.43 0.55
N GLY A 116 13.27 5.87 -0.65
CA GLY A 116 12.71 4.54 -0.88
C GLY A 116 11.20 4.44 -0.73
N ARG A 117 10.48 5.55 -0.51
CA ARG A 117 9.03 5.55 -0.38
C ARG A 117 8.41 5.91 -1.72
N GLY A 118 7.30 5.25 -2.04
CA GLY A 118 6.58 5.51 -3.28
C GLY A 118 5.15 5.01 -3.24
N ILE A 119 4.42 5.41 -4.26
CA ILE A 119 3.08 4.92 -4.53
C ILE A 119 3.00 4.48 -5.98
N TYR A 120 2.48 3.28 -6.20
CA TYR A 120 2.02 2.84 -7.51
C TYR A 120 0.51 2.97 -7.57
N HIS A 121 -0.02 3.37 -8.71
CA HIS A 121 -1.44 3.17 -9.00
C HIS A 121 -1.69 2.99 -10.49
N ASN A 122 -2.79 2.31 -10.81
CA ASN A 122 -3.33 2.28 -12.18
C ASN A 122 -3.96 3.63 -12.57
N ASP A 123 -4.25 3.83 -13.84
CA ASP A 123 -4.78 5.10 -14.36
C ASP A 123 -6.14 5.46 -13.76
N LYS A 124 -6.97 4.43 -13.48
CA LYS A 124 -8.28 4.58 -12.84
C LYS A 124 -8.21 4.79 -11.33
N LYS A 125 -7.02 4.67 -10.73
CA LYS A 125 -6.77 4.73 -9.28
C LYS A 125 -7.66 3.77 -8.48
N THR A 126 -7.98 2.62 -9.05
CA THR A 126 -8.72 1.53 -8.39
C THR A 126 -7.82 0.44 -7.83
N PHE A 127 -6.56 0.41 -8.27
CA PHE A 127 -5.51 -0.46 -7.75
C PHE A 127 -4.29 0.37 -7.37
N LEU A 128 -3.86 0.26 -6.11
CA LEU A 128 -2.75 1.03 -5.56
C LEU A 128 -1.79 0.15 -4.76
N VAL A 129 -0.51 0.51 -4.74
CA VAL A 129 0.48 -0.11 -3.87
C VAL A 129 1.30 0.98 -3.18
N TRP A 130 1.26 1.02 -1.85
CA TRP A 130 2.21 1.83 -1.08
C TRP A 130 3.48 1.03 -0.87
N CYS A 131 4.63 1.69 -1.07
CA CYS A 131 5.95 1.12 -0.87
C CYS A 131 6.64 1.81 0.31
N ASN A 132 7.10 1.01 1.27
CA ASN A 132 7.92 1.41 2.43
C ASN A 132 7.28 2.44 3.38
N GLU A 133 5.97 2.30 3.63
CA GLU A 133 5.27 3.06 4.67
C GLU A 133 5.41 2.37 6.04
N GLU A 134 4.34 1.85 6.62
CA GLU A 134 4.35 1.06 7.86
C GLU A 134 4.86 -0.36 7.60
N ASP A 135 4.41 -0.94 6.50
CA ASP A 135 4.87 -2.22 5.93
C ASP A 135 5.71 -1.95 4.67
N HIS A 136 6.43 -2.98 4.21
CA HIS A 136 7.19 -2.89 2.95
C HIS A 136 6.26 -2.66 1.76
N LEU A 137 5.10 -3.34 1.75
CA LEU A 137 4.04 -3.14 0.77
C LEU A 137 2.67 -3.10 1.43
N ARG A 138 1.84 -2.16 0.98
CA ARG A 138 0.38 -2.18 1.22
C ARG A 138 -0.33 -2.18 -0.12
N ILE A 139 -0.93 -3.32 -0.46
CA ILE A 139 -1.62 -3.56 -1.74
C ILE A 139 -3.11 -3.27 -1.52
N ILE A 140 -3.68 -2.44 -2.37
CA ILE A 140 -4.98 -1.81 -2.14
C ILE A 140 -5.83 -1.93 -3.40
N SER A 141 -7.09 -2.32 -3.23
CA SER A 141 -8.15 -2.20 -4.23
C SER A 141 -9.27 -1.33 -3.67
N MET A 142 -9.76 -0.37 -4.46
CA MET A 142 -10.85 0.50 -4.05
C MET A 142 -11.63 1.10 -5.21
N GLN A 143 -12.88 1.45 -4.95
CA GLN A 143 -13.75 2.17 -5.88
C GLN A 143 -14.88 2.86 -5.12
N MET A 144 -15.61 3.75 -5.80
CA MET A 144 -16.89 4.27 -5.32
C MET A 144 -17.95 3.16 -5.28
N GLY A 145 -18.93 3.33 -4.39
CA GLY A 145 -19.95 2.32 -4.07
C GLY A 145 -19.49 1.27 -3.07
#